data_AF-A0A932H843-F1
#
_entry.id   AF-A0A932H843-F1
#
_cell.length_a   1.000
_cell.length_b   1.000
_cell.length_c   1.000
_cell.angle_alpha   90.00
_cell.angle_beta   90.00
_cell.angle_gamma   90.00
#
_symmetry.space_group_name_H-M   'P 1'
#
loop_
_entity.id
_entity.type
_entity.pdbx_description
1 polymer ?
#
loop_
_entity_poly.entity_id
_entity_poly.type
_entity_poly.pdbx_seq_one_letter_code
_entity_poly.pdbx_strand_id
1 'polypeptide(L)'
;MPRRKSVSYFLIALFFFSSFVTWTAISGFAQDQHTARLIEGAKKEGELMWYTSMGLSDSKPMIDEFEKLYPFIKVKLYRTGAVGVLNKILAEARGGRQVFDVAESSSEMVPALMKY
;
A
#
# COMPACT_ATOMS: atom_id res chain seq x y z
N MET A 1 -47.66 -6.79 -41.07
CA MET A 1 -46.21 -6.44 -40.92
C MET A 1 -46.12 -4.99 -40.47
N PRO A 2 -45.22 -4.52 -39.57
CA PRO A 2 -44.20 -5.16 -38.71
C PRO A 2 -44.28 -4.72 -37.21
N ARG A 3 -43.97 -5.57 -36.21
CA ARG A 3 -43.79 -5.09 -34.80
C ARG A 3 -43.05 -6.07 -33.86
N ARG A 4 -41.92 -6.64 -34.30
CA ARG A 4 -41.19 -7.68 -33.52
C ARG A 4 -39.69 -7.43 -33.34
N LYS A 5 -39.24 -6.16 -33.34
CA LYS A 5 -37.81 -5.82 -33.13
C LYS A 5 -37.52 -5.00 -31.86
N SER A 6 -38.49 -4.29 -31.29
CA SER A 6 -38.27 -3.39 -30.14
C SER A 6 -38.02 -4.10 -28.80
N VAL A 7 -38.64 -5.27 -28.59
CA VAL A 7 -38.51 -6.03 -27.32
C VAL A 7 -37.13 -6.68 -27.17
N SER A 8 -36.49 -7.08 -28.29
CA SER A 8 -35.16 -7.71 -28.27
C SER A 8 -34.04 -6.76 -27.88
N TYR A 9 -34.11 -5.47 -28.23
CA TYR A 9 -33.09 -4.48 -27.83
C TYR A 9 -33.17 -4.12 -26.34
N PHE A 10 -34.38 -4.15 -25.76
CA PHE A 10 -34.59 -3.87 -24.34
C PHE A 10 -33.97 -4.95 -23.43
N LEU A 11 -34.07 -6.23 -23.83
CA LEU A 11 -33.48 -7.35 -23.08
C LEU A 11 -31.95 -7.41 -23.20
N ILE A 12 -31.39 -7.01 -24.35
CA ILE A 12 -29.94 -6.92 -24.54
C ILE A 12 -29.36 -5.74 -23.73
N ALA A 13 -30.04 -4.58 -23.69
CA ALA A 13 -29.61 -3.43 -22.89
C ALA A 13 -29.60 -3.71 -21.37
N LEU A 14 -30.57 -4.49 -20.87
CA LEU A 14 -30.60 -4.95 -19.47
C LEU A 14 -29.45 -5.90 -19.12
N PHE A 15 -29.02 -6.73 -20.08
CA PHE A 15 -27.86 -7.62 -19.91
C PHE A 15 -26.54 -6.85 -19.83
N PHE A 16 -26.37 -5.80 -20.65
CA PHE A 16 -25.18 -4.93 -20.60
C PHE A 16 -25.16 -4.03 -19.36
N PHE A 17 -26.32 -3.56 -18.87
CA PHE A 17 -26.39 -2.76 -17.64
C PHE A 17 -26.10 -3.60 -16.38
N SER A 18 -26.62 -4.83 -16.31
CA SER A 18 -26.35 -5.77 -15.21
C SER A 18 -24.88 -6.23 -15.14
N SER A 19 -24.25 -6.44 -16.30
CA SER A 19 -22.85 -6.86 -16.39
C SER A 19 -21.86 -5.75 -15.96
N PHE A 20 -22.25 -4.47 -16.10
CA PHE A 20 -21.45 -3.33 -15.64
C PHE A 20 -21.53 -3.11 -14.12
N VAL A 21 -22.72 -3.33 -13.52
CA VAL A 21 -22.94 -3.21 -12.06
C VAL A 21 -22.26 -4.33 -11.28
N THR A 22 -22.16 -5.53 -11.85
CA THR A 22 -21.47 -6.66 -11.20
C THR A 22 -19.94 -6.53 -11.24
N TRP A 23 -19.36 -5.95 -12.31
CA TRP A 23 -17.91 -5.73 -12.40
C TRP A 23 -17.37 -4.70 -11.39
N THR A 24 -18.11 -3.61 -11.17
CA THR A 24 -17.73 -2.58 -10.19
C THR A 24 -17.90 -3.05 -8.75
N ALA A 25 -18.98 -3.79 -8.46
CA ALA A 25 -19.20 -4.33 -7.12
C ALA A 25 -18.12 -5.35 -6.71
N ILE A 26 -17.77 -6.32 -7.57
CA ILE A 26 -16.73 -7.33 -7.24
C ILE A 26 -15.37 -6.68 -6.97
N SER A 27 -15.00 -5.66 -7.75
CA SER A 27 -13.71 -4.97 -7.59
C SER A 27 -13.63 -4.17 -6.29
N GLY A 28 -14.71 -3.49 -5.88
CA GLY A 28 -14.77 -2.74 -4.63
C GLY A 28 -14.74 -3.62 -3.38
N PHE A 29 -15.49 -4.73 -3.37
CA PHE A 29 -15.53 -5.66 -2.23
C PHE A 29 -14.19 -6.41 -2.03
N ALA A 30 -13.47 -6.73 -3.12
CA ALA A 30 -12.19 -7.43 -3.04
C ALA A 30 -11.08 -6.55 -2.42
N GLN A 31 -11.05 -5.26 -2.76
CA GLN A 31 -10.06 -4.32 -2.22
C GLN A 31 -10.29 -4.02 -0.73
N ASP A 32 -11.56 -3.94 -0.31
CA ASP A 32 -11.93 -3.72 1.08
C ASP A 32 -11.54 -4.91 1.98
N GLN A 33 -11.80 -6.14 1.53
CA GLN A 33 -11.42 -7.34 2.28
C GLN A 33 -9.90 -7.53 2.37
N HIS A 34 -9.15 -7.20 1.32
CA HIS A 34 -7.69 -7.25 1.36
C HIS A 34 -7.13 -6.23 2.38
N THR A 35 -7.63 -5.00 2.32
CA THR A 35 -7.21 -3.93 3.24
C THR A 35 -7.54 -4.26 4.69
N ALA A 36 -8.74 -4.80 4.95
CA ALA A 36 -9.14 -5.24 6.29
C ALA A 36 -8.18 -6.31 6.86
N ARG A 37 -7.78 -7.31 6.04
CA ARG A 37 -6.82 -8.33 6.47
C ARG A 37 -5.43 -7.75 6.77
N LEU A 38 -4.96 -6.80 5.98
CA LEU A 38 -3.70 -6.10 6.25
C LEU A 38 -3.75 -5.34 7.58
N ILE A 39 -4.84 -4.62 7.83
CA ILE A 39 -5.05 -3.89 9.07
C ILE A 39 -5.09 -4.83 10.28
N GLU A 40 -5.77 -5.98 10.17
CA GLU A 40 -5.79 -6.99 11.23
C GLU A 40 -4.42 -7.60 11.50
N GLY A 41 -3.60 -7.81 10.46
CA GLY A 41 -2.20 -8.23 10.60
C GLY A 41 -1.38 -7.17 11.33
N ALA A 42 -1.44 -5.93 10.87
CA ALA A 42 -0.70 -4.81 11.45
C ALA A 42 -1.07 -4.54 12.91
N LYS A 43 -2.33 -4.78 13.30
CA LYS A 43 -2.77 -4.74 14.72
C LYS A 43 -2.02 -5.75 15.61
N LYS A 44 -1.65 -6.92 15.08
CA LYS A 44 -0.93 -7.96 15.82
C LYS A 44 0.55 -7.63 15.94
N GLU A 45 1.13 -6.97 14.93
CA GLU A 45 2.53 -6.55 14.92
C GLU A 45 2.76 -5.31 15.79
N GLY A 46 1.87 -4.31 15.70
CA GLY A 46 1.79 -3.16 16.61
C GLY A 46 2.86 -2.07 16.43
N GLU A 47 3.88 -2.32 15.61
CA GLU A 47 4.97 -1.37 15.35
C GLU A 47 5.37 -1.37 13.87
N LEU A 48 5.90 -0.24 13.40
CA LEU A 48 6.46 -0.07 12.05
C LEU A 48 7.82 0.62 12.16
N MET A 49 8.88 0.00 11.67
CA MET A 49 10.22 0.59 11.59
C MET A 49 10.45 1.23 10.21
N TRP A 50 10.52 2.57 10.18
CA TRP A 50 10.73 3.35 8.97
C TRP A 50 12.14 3.96 8.91
N TYR A 51 12.87 3.61 7.86
CA TYR A 51 14.18 4.16 7.53
C TYR A 51 14.02 5.23 6.46
N THR A 52 14.49 6.45 6.68
CA THR A 52 14.26 7.56 5.74
C THR A 52 15.42 8.54 5.68
N SER A 53 15.61 9.12 4.50
CA SER A 53 16.50 10.27 4.29
C SER A 53 15.80 11.62 4.45
N MET A 54 14.47 11.61 4.48
CA MET A 54 13.62 12.78 4.56
C MET A 54 13.82 13.56 5.88
N GLY A 55 13.64 14.88 5.81
CA GLY A 55 13.76 15.76 6.96
C GLY A 55 12.72 15.46 8.05
N LEU A 56 13.02 15.85 9.30
CA LEU A 56 12.04 15.75 10.38
C LEU A 56 10.79 16.63 10.16
N SER A 57 10.94 17.73 9.43
CA SER A 57 9.83 18.63 9.05
C SER A 57 8.77 17.91 8.22
N ASP A 58 9.15 16.90 7.44
CA ASP A 58 8.25 16.20 6.52
C ASP A 58 7.87 14.82 7.08
N SER A 59 8.81 14.11 7.71
CA SER A 59 8.56 12.77 8.26
C SER A 59 7.66 12.79 9.49
N LYS A 60 7.79 13.79 10.36
CA LYS A 60 6.97 13.86 11.58
C LYS A 60 5.47 14.04 11.29
N PRO A 61 5.04 14.97 10.42
CA PRO A 61 3.63 15.07 10.04
C PRO A 61 3.06 13.78 9.43
N MET A 62 3.86 13.04 8.63
CA MET A 62 3.42 11.75 8.08
C MET A 62 3.22 10.70 9.17
N ILE A 63 4.15 10.61 10.13
CA ILE A 63 4.02 9.72 11.29
C ILE A 63 2.78 10.09 12.10
N ASP A 64 2.61 11.37 12.42
CA ASP A 64 1.52 11.84 13.27
C ASP A 64 0.15 11.56 12.64
N GLU A 65 -0.03 11.79 11.33
CA GLU A 65 -1.30 11.46 10.66
C GLU A 65 -1.49 9.94 10.49
N PHE A 66 -0.42 9.19 10.25
CA PHE A 66 -0.50 7.72 10.18
C PHE A 66 -0.91 7.11 11.53
N GLU A 67 -0.28 7.52 12.63
CA GLU A 67 -0.63 7.05 13.98
C GLU A 67 -2.03 7.50 14.42
N LYS A 68 -2.53 8.63 13.91
CA LYS A 68 -3.91 9.06 14.15
C LYS A 68 -4.92 8.16 13.43
N LEU A 69 -4.63 7.74 12.19
CA LEU A 69 -5.48 6.81 11.43
C LEU A 69 -5.40 5.37 11.97
N TYR A 70 -4.21 4.98 12.45
CA TYR A 70 -3.91 3.64 12.93
C TYR A 70 -3.26 3.69 14.32
N PRO A 71 -4.02 4.05 15.39
CA PRO A 71 -3.47 4.28 16.74
C PRO A 71 -2.92 3.02 17.43
N PHE A 72 -3.13 1.85 16.82
CA PHE A 72 -2.59 0.58 17.26
C PHE A 72 -1.23 0.25 16.64
N ILE A 73 -0.70 1.08 15.74
CA ILE A 73 0.63 0.93 15.14
C ILE A 73 1.51 2.09 15.62
N LYS A 74 2.63 1.78 16.27
CA LYS A 74 3.64 2.79 16.62
C LYS A 74 4.73 2.86 15.55
N VAL A 75 4.98 4.04 14.99
CA VAL A 75 6.06 4.22 14.03
C VAL A 75 7.36 4.54 14.75
N LYS A 76 8.38 3.72 14.52
CA LYS A 76 9.77 3.96 14.91
C LYS A 76 10.52 4.52 13.72
N LEU A 77 11.20 5.65 13.91
CA LEU A 77 11.92 6.36 12.85
C LEU A 77 13.42 6.21 13.02
N TYR A 78 14.09 5.69 11.99
CA TYR A 78 15.54 5.82 11.83
C TYR A 78 15.82 6.79 10.68
N ARG A 79 16.33 7.98 11.03
CA ARG A 79 16.59 9.05 10.08
C ARG A 79 18.07 9.36 9.99
N THR A 80 18.61 9.34 8.78
CA THR A 80 20.00 9.74 8.46
C THR A 80 20.07 10.23 7.01
N GLY A 81 21.23 10.54 6.46
CA GLY A 81 21.36 10.83 5.02
C GLY A 81 21.13 9.58 4.17
N ALA A 82 20.83 9.75 2.88
CA ALA A 82 20.59 8.65 1.93
C ALA A 82 21.66 7.54 1.97
N VAL A 83 22.94 7.92 1.98
CA VAL A 83 24.08 6.99 2.10
C VAL A 83 24.07 6.24 3.44
N GLY A 84 23.66 6.91 4.52
CA GLY A 84 23.54 6.30 5.84
C GLY A 84 22.43 5.24 5.88
N VAL A 85 21.28 5.52 5.26
CA VAL A 85 20.17 4.56 5.15
C VAL A 85 20.62 3.34 4.37
N LEU A 86 21.23 3.53 3.19
CA LEU A 86 21.75 2.43 2.38
C LEU A 86 22.79 1.59 3.14
N ASN A 87 23.75 2.23 3.80
CA ASN A 87 24.78 1.52 4.55
C ASN A 87 24.20 0.70 5.70
N LYS A 88 23.18 1.22 6.39
CA LYS A 88 22.49 0.49 7.46
C LYS A 88 21.77 -0.75 6.93
N ILE A 89 21.02 -0.61 5.83
CA ILE A 89 20.33 -1.73 5.18
C ILE A 89 21.33 -2.80 4.72
N LEU A 90 22.41 -2.40 4.05
CA LEU A 90 23.44 -3.34 3.60
C LEU A 90 24.17 -4.02 4.76
N ALA A 91 24.39 -3.32 5.87
CA ALA A 91 24.99 -3.91 7.06
C ALA A 91 24.06 -4.96 7.71
N GLU A 92 22.76 -4.68 7.76
CA GLU A 92 21.75 -5.63 8.27
C GLU A 92 21.66 -6.87 7.38
N ALA A 93 21.56 -6.68 6.06
CA ALA A 93 21.50 -7.78 5.09
C ALA A 93 22.71 -8.70 5.19
N ARG A 94 23.94 -8.15 5.29
CA ARG A 94 25.16 -8.94 5.51
C ARG A 94 25.16 -9.70 6.84
N GLY A 95 24.49 -9.14 7.85
CA GLY A 95 24.27 -9.77 9.14
C GLY A 95 23.10 -10.76 9.18
N GLY A 96 22.45 -11.03 8.04
CA GLY A 96 21.31 -11.95 7.94
C GLY A 96 20.07 -11.46 8.71
N ARG A 97 19.91 -10.13 8.87
CA ARG A 97 18.77 -9.53 9.56
C ARG A 97 18.19 -8.41 8.72
N GLN A 98 16.92 -8.12 8.95
CA GLN A 98 16.24 -6.96 8.39
C GLN A 98 15.34 -6.39 9.48
N VAL A 99 15.69 -5.22 9.99
CA VAL A 99 14.95 -4.60 11.12
C VAL A 99 13.94 -3.58 10.63
N PHE A 100 14.15 -3.00 9.44
CA PHE A 100 13.23 -2.05 8.84
C PHE A 100 12.08 -2.75 8.12
N ASP A 101 10.92 -2.11 8.13
CA ASP A 101 9.73 -2.52 7.37
C ASP A 101 9.60 -1.66 6.10
N VAL A 102 9.96 -0.38 6.19
CA VAL A 102 9.89 0.59 5.09
C VAL A 102 11.19 1.35 4.99
N ALA A 103 11.69 1.51 3.77
CA ALA A 103 12.84 2.35 3.47
C ALA A 103 12.47 3.42 2.43
N GLU A 104 12.82 4.66 2.71
CA GLU A 104 12.73 5.81 1.82
C GLU A 104 14.13 6.41 1.65
N SER A 105 14.50 6.70 0.41
CA SER A 105 15.71 7.45 0.07
C SER A 105 15.62 7.89 -1.39
N SER A 106 16.61 8.66 -1.83
CA SER A 106 16.80 9.03 -3.23
C SER A 106 16.80 7.81 -4.16
N SER A 107 16.34 8.01 -5.40
CA SER A 107 16.09 6.93 -6.38
C SER A 107 17.34 6.13 -6.75
N GLU A 108 18.53 6.72 -6.59
CA GLU A 108 19.82 6.07 -6.82
C GLU A 108 20.08 4.90 -5.86
N MET A 109 19.33 4.80 -4.74
CA MET A 109 19.40 3.69 -3.81
C MET A 109 18.82 2.39 -4.39
N VAL A 110 17.78 2.46 -5.23
CA VAL A 110 16.99 1.30 -5.66
C VAL A 110 17.84 0.22 -6.36
N PRO A 111 18.71 0.55 -7.33
CA PRO A 111 19.53 -0.47 -8.00
C PRO A 111 20.52 -1.19 -7.07
N ALA A 112 20.93 -0.55 -5.97
CA ALA A 112 21.84 -1.16 -5.01
C ALA A 112 21.15 -2.20 -4.12
N LEU A 113 19.84 -2.02 -3.87
CA LEU A 113 19.04 -2.93 -3.05
C LEU A 113 18.58 -4.17 -3.81
N MET A 114 18.34 -4.06 -5.12
CA MET A 114 17.89 -5.19 -5.97
C MET A 114 18.92 -6.34 -6.11
N LYS A 115 20.14 -6.17 -5.57
CA LYS A 115 21.22 -7.17 -5.66
C LYS A 115 21.28 -8.12 -4.47
N TYR A 116 20.43 -7.91 -3.47
CA TYR A 116 20.33 -8.68 -2.24
C TYR A 116 18.92 -9.24 -2.10
#